data_AF-A0A8R2NQ65-F1
#
_entry.id   AF-A0A8R2NQ65-F1
#
_cell.length_a   1.000
_cell.length_b   1.000
_cell.length_c   1.000
_cell.angle_alpha   90.00
_cell.angle_beta   90.00
_cell.angle_gamma   90.00
#
_symmetry.space_group_name_H-M   'P 1'
#
loop_
_entity.id
_entity.type
_entity.pdbx_description
1 polymer ?
#
loop_
_entity_poly.entity_id
_entity_poly.type
_entity_poly.pdbx_seq_one_letter_code
_entity_poly.pdbx_strand_id
1 'polypeptide(L)'
;MELTSVQKEKSIYPKYTWLIVISELCERFTYFGLKSVLILYLTRILQFNGEESTIIYHSFIFHACIMPLPSAILGDSYWGKFKTIMYLSFFYALGCLVLTGGSIADMFGLDVQKILTLLGLFFISVGMGGINSCIFAFGGEQFQLHHQEKQLQHYTTNYTLAVFVGSLISTFLMPEFRQSIHCFGKDTCFPLAFGVPTIMMFISIAIFVAGKNMYVKKKPEQKVITRTFGCIFYAMRMKVTSAIPCQTHWLDNAKGKYTESEISDTRSVLDLLFVFTAYPVFWSLYSQSGSKWTLQAMLMNGRVDFLNWTIKPDQIQMLIPLFGITLLVLVDNVFYPMFAAIGIRKPLQKLTFCGFLGVIAFVFAALLQFKIVGNTTEIPSGQGRIYIYNGFDCHVFVKSKSLHIQHQISPLDSFNVSHTVMSQNVSGDVMVVGITIGFESKCNFVSDNYEFTTTVTIIEGKEISYHLIRLNSNTIALNRVGAHDSLVKEKFGNPNLRILFDHTFGFDDNITFTSTDHTSFTSYSLSQFRGMSYKAVIVGIYNVFHNGKMLPTPTMDVIPGTFYTLTLQRNGDKMVTL
;
A
#
# COMPACT_ATOMS: atom_id res chain seq x y z
N MET A 1 42.40 -58.07 4.21
CA MET A 1 41.04 -58.47 3.82
C MET A 1 40.10 -57.94 4.89
N GLU A 2 39.77 -56.65 4.84
CA GLU A 2 38.78 -56.00 5.72
C GLU A 2 38.54 -54.58 5.16
N LEU A 3 38.04 -54.54 3.93
CA LEU A 3 37.47 -53.37 3.32
C LEU A 3 36.06 -53.78 2.88
N THR A 4 35.09 -52.90 3.16
CA THR A 4 33.71 -52.89 2.62
C THR A 4 32.68 -53.80 3.31
N SER A 5 32.26 -53.41 4.51
CA SER A 5 30.85 -53.55 4.92
C SER A 5 30.41 -52.39 5.81
N VAL A 6 30.63 -51.15 5.35
CA VAL A 6 29.83 -50.02 5.86
C VAL A 6 28.46 -50.19 5.23
N GLN A 7 27.56 -50.86 5.96
CA GLN A 7 26.14 -50.86 5.67
C GLN A 7 25.72 -49.40 5.48
N LYS A 8 25.36 -49.06 4.24
CA LYS A 8 24.79 -47.77 3.88
C LYS A 8 23.38 -47.75 4.48
N GLU A 9 23.31 -47.55 5.80
CA GLU A 9 22.04 -47.37 6.51
C GLU A 9 21.31 -46.24 5.80
N LYS A 10 20.18 -46.57 5.18
CA LYS A 10 19.34 -45.65 4.42
C LYS A 10 18.94 -44.54 5.38
N SER A 11 19.62 -43.40 5.34
CA SER A 11 19.36 -42.33 6.30
C SER A 11 17.90 -41.93 6.18
N ILE A 12 17.16 -42.00 7.28
CA ILE A 12 15.71 -41.79 7.27
C ILE A 12 15.47 -40.30 7.47
N TYR A 13 14.67 -39.68 6.59
CA TYR A 13 14.28 -38.29 6.74
C TYR A 13 13.46 -38.15 8.06
N PRO A 14 13.88 -37.30 9.01
CA PRO A 14 13.19 -37.19 10.29
C PRO A 14 11.81 -36.57 10.08
N LYS A 15 10.75 -37.40 10.14
CA LYS A 15 9.37 -37.01 9.80
C LYS A 15 8.86 -35.83 10.62
N TYR A 16 9.33 -35.68 11.87
CA TYR A 16 8.94 -34.59 12.75
C TYR A 16 9.41 -33.20 12.29
N THR A 17 10.37 -33.11 11.34
CA THR A 17 10.75 -31.83 10.72
C THR A 17 9.61 -31.21 9.90
N TRP A 18 8.65 -32.01 9.42
CA TRP A 18 7.43 -31.49 8.78
C TRP A 18 6.58 -30.64 9.72
N LEU A 19 6.56 -30.93 11.03
CA LEU A 19 5.86 -30.09 12.00
C LEU A 19 6.48 -28.69 12.08
N ILE A 20 7.80 -28.59 11.97
CA ILE A 20 8.52 -27.31 11.92
C ILE A 20 8.19 -26.57 10.61
N VAL A 21 8.19 -27.27 9.47
CA VAL A 21 7.85 -26.67 8.16
C VAL A 21 6.40 -26.18 8.12
N ILE A 22 5.44 -26.95 8.66
CA ILE A 22 4.03 -26.53 8.71
C ILE A 22 3.83 -25.38 9.70
N SER A 23 4.51 -25.41 10.85
CA SER A 23 4.51 -24.29 11.80
C SER A 23 5.03 -23.01 11.13
N GLU A 24 6.12 -23.10 10.38
CA GLU A 24 6.66 -21.99 9.60
C GLU A 24 5.65 -21.48 8.57
N LEU A 25 4.98 -22.37 7.82
CA LEU A 25 3.94 -21.98 6.86
C LEU A 25 2.84 -21.15 7.54
N CYS A 26 2.35 -21.61 8.68
CA CYS A 26 1.32 -20.91 9.45
C CYS A 26 1.82 -19.55 9.98
N GLU A 27 3.06 -19.47 10.48
CA GLU A 27 3.67 -18.20 10.92
C GLU A 27 3.78 -17.20 9.77
N ARG A 28 4.25 -17.66 8.61
CA ARG A 28 4.41 -16.81 7.42
C ARG A 28 3.09 -16.35 6.86
N PHE A 29 2.09 -17.23 6.88
CA PHE A 29 0.72 -16.85 6.59
C PHE A 29 0.26 -15.70 7.50
N THR A 30 0.49 -15.82 8.81
CA THR A 30 0.11 -14.79 9.78
C THR A 30 0.83 -13.47 9.50
N TYR A 31 2.15 -13.49 9.32
CA TYR A 31 2.94 -12.28 9.10
C TYR A 31 2.54 -11.55 7.81
N PHE A 32 2.56 -12.24 6.69
CA PHE A 32 2.29 -11.63 5.39
C PHE A 32 0.82 -11.25 5.23
N GLY A 33 -0.09 -12.04 5.80
CA GLY A 33 -1.51 -11.72 5.84
C GLY A 33 -1.78 -10.40 6.57
N LEU A 34 -1.28 -10.28 7.80
CA LEU A 34 -1.40 -9.06 8.60
C LEU A 34 -0.73 -7.87 7.92
N LYS A 35 0.52 -8.06 7.47
CA LYS A 35 1.31 -7.01 6.80
C LYS A 35 0.62 -6.49 5.53
N SER A 36 -0.07 -7.36 4.79
CA SER A 36 -0.69 -6.96 3.51
C SER A 36 -1.79 -5.91 3.68
N VAL A 37 -2.65 -6.09 4.69
CA VAL A 37 -3.80 -5.21 4.96
C VAL A 37 -3.46 -4.05 5.91
N LEU A 38 -2.33 -4.11 6.61
CA LEU A 38 -1.96 -3.18 7.68
C LEU A 38 -1.94 -1.72 7.23
N ILE A 39 -1.34 -1.41 6.07
CA ILE A 39 -1.25 -0.02 5.61
C ILE A 39 -2.64 0.59 5.38
N LEU A 40 -3.57 -0.20 4.83
CA LEU A 40 -4.95 0.23 4.61
C LEU A 40 -5.71 0.39 5.93
N TYR A 41 -5.44 -0.46 6.93
CA TYR A 41 -6.03 -0.33 8.25
C TYR A 41 -5.60 0.98 8.94
N LEU A 42 -4.30 1.29 8.91
CA LEU A 42 -3.75 2.53 9.46
C LEU A 42 -4.38 3.78 8.80
N THR A 43 -4.55 3.75 7.48
CA THR A 43 -5.11 4.89 6.74
C THR A 43 -6.64 4.98 6.85
N ARG A 44 -7.37 3.87 6.69
CA ARG A 44 -8.84 3.89 6.52
C ARG A 44 -9.60 3.83 7.84
N ILE A 45 -9.11 3.06 8.82
CA ILE A 45 -9.79 2.89 10.11
C ILE A 45 -9.21 3.83 11.16
N LEU A 46 -7.87 3.85 11.29
CA LEU A 46 -7.23 4.69 12.30
C LEU A 46 -7.03 6.15 11.86
N GLN A 47 -7.35 6.48 10.60
CA GLN A 47 -7.31 7.83 10.05
C GLN A 47 -5.93 8.51 10.17
N PHE A 48 -4.84 7.73 10.15
CA PHE A 48 -3.50 8.31 10.02
C PHE A 48 -3.29 8.84 8.61
N ASN A 49 -2.46 9.89 8.48
CA ASN A 49 -2.05 10.36 7.17
C ASN A 49 -1.23 9.29 6.44
N GLY A 50 -1.17 9.35 5.10
CA GLY A 50 -0.39 8.38 4.31
C GLY A 50 1.10 8.35 4.67
N GLU A 51 1.66 9.48 5.08
CA GLU A 51 3.05 9.59 5.58
C GLU A 51 3.22 8.94 6.95
N GLU A 52 2.38 9.31 7.92
CA GLU A 52 2.37 8.71 9.27
C GLU A 52 2.17 7.19 9.22
N SER A 53 1.22 6.73 8.39
CA SER A 53 0.96 5.31 8.18
C SER A 53 2.17 4.59 7.61
N THR A 54 2.89 5.24 6.67
CA THR A 54 4.14 4.69 6.12
C THR A 54 5.22 4.62 7.19
N ILE A 55 5.36 5.63 8.05
CA ILE A 55 6.32 5.66 9.15
C ILE A 55 6.03 4.54 10.15
N ILE A 56 4.77 4.38 10.59
CA ILE A 56 4.37 3.31 11.51
C ILE A 56 4.64 1.93 10.89
N TYR A 57 4.26 1.73 9.63
CA TYR A 57 4.47 0.49 8.89
C TYR A 57 5.96 0.09 8.82
N HIS A 58 6.84 1.03 8.47
CA HIS A 58 8.28 0.76 8.39
C HIS A 58 8.94 0.67 9.76
N SER A 59 8.42 1.38 10.77
CA SER A 59 8.89 1.25 12.16
C SER A 59 8.62 -0.15 12.70
N PHE A 60 7.44 -0.70 12.39
CA PHE A 60 7.09 -2.09 12.67
C PHE A 60 8.07 -3.08 12.01
N ILE A 61 8.37 -2.90 10.72
CA ILE A 61 9.33 -3.76 10.00
C ILE A 61 10.75 -3.63 10.58
N PHE A 62 11.20 -2.39 10.81
CA PHE A 62 12.50 -2.12 11.39
C PHE A 62 12.69 -2.80 12.75
N HIS A 63 11.67 -2.70 13.62
CA HIS A 63 11.69 -3.38 14.91
C HIS A 63 11.75 -4.91 14.77
N ALA A 64 10.97 -5.49 13.85
CA ALA A 64 11.01 -6.90 13.54
C ALA A 64 12.37 -7.36 12.98
N CYS A 65 13.10 -6.50 12.26
CA CYS A 65 14.44 -6.80 11.75
C CYS A 65 15.56 -6.69 12.80
N ILE A 66 15.36 -5.91 13.87
CA ILE A 66 16.32 -5.79 14.98
C ILE A 66 16.18 -6.95 15.98
N MET A 67 14.96 -7.41 16.23
CA MET A 67 14.65 -8.46 17.21
C MET A 67 15.35 -9.82 17.03
N PRO A 68 15.78 -10.24 15.82
CA PRO A 68 16.65 -11.41 15.65
C PRO A 68 17.92 -11.38 16.52
N LEU A 69 18.53 -10.22 16.75
CA LEU A 69 19.78 -10.11 17.52
C LEU A 69 19.63 -10.54 18.99
N PRO A 70 18.73 -9.93 19.80
CA PRO A 70 18.52 -10.38 21.17
C PRO A 70 17.99 -11.82 21.23
N SER A 71 17.13 -12.22 20.28
CA SER A 71 16.59 -13.58 20.24
C SER A 71 17.66 -14.63 20.00
N ALA A 72 18.57 -14.41 19.04
CA ALA A 72 19.68 -15.33 18.78
C ALA A 72 20.58 -15.50 20.01
N ILE A 73 20.89 -14.40 20.72
CA ILE A 73 21.65 -14.45 21.98
C ILE A 73 20.90 -15.28 23.04
N LEU A 74 19.60 -15.06 23.21
CA LEU A 74 18.78 -15.83 24.16
C LEU A 74 18.71 -17.31 23.79
N GLY A 75 18.54 -17.63 22.51
CA GLY A 75 18.46 -18.99 21.98
C GLY A 75 19.77 -19.76 22.07
N ASP A 76 20.89 -19.14 21.70
CA ASP A 76 22.19 -19.80 21.60
C ASP A 76 22.96 -19.84 22.93
N SER A 77 22.75 -18.84 23.81
CA SER A 77 23.57 -18.69 25.03
C SER A 77 22.83 -18.94 26.35
N TYR A 78 21.51 -18.78 26.43
CA TYR A 78 20.79 -18.79 27.71
C TYR A 78 19.74 -19.89 27.83
N TRP A 79 18.69 -19.84 27.01
CA TRP A 79 17.48 -20.64 27.23
C TRP A 79 17.38 -21.86 26.29
N GLY A 80 18.13 -21.86 25.19
CA GLY A 80 18.00 -22.85 24.12
C GLY A 80 16.92 -22.46 23.10
N LYS A 81 17.18 -22.75 21.82
CA LYS A 81 16.33 -22.36 20.68
C LYS A 81 14.86 -22.74 20.85
N PHE A 82 14.57 -23.96 21.34
CA PHE A 82 13.19 -24.41 21.54
C PHE A 82 12.40 -23.53 22.53
N LYS A 83 12.99 -23.18 23.67
CA LYS A 83 12.32 -22.32 24.67
C LYS A 83 12.16 -20.90 24.14
N THR A 84 13.18 -20.38 23.48
CA THR A 84 13.14 -19.05 22.85
C THR A 84 12.02 -18.95 21.83
N ILE A 85 11.89 -19.92 20.91
CA ILE A 85 10.78 -19.98 19.94
C ILE A 85 9.44 -20.00 20.67
N MET A 86 9.27 -20.87 21.67
CA MET A 86 8.02 -21.00 22.42
C MET A 86 7.55 -19.69 23.08
N TYR A 87 8.44 -19.01 23.83
CA TYR A 87 8.09 -17.76 24.51
C TYR A 87 7.79 -16.63 23.52
N LEU A 88 8.56 -16.52 22.45
CA LEU A 88 8.36 -15.48 21.43
C LEU A 88 7.11 -15.73 20.60
N SER A 89 6.75 -16.98 20.31
CA SER A 89 5.47 -17.32 19.68
C SER A 89 4.28 -16.93 20.54
N PHE A 90 4.39 -17.05 21.87
CA PHE A 90 3.35 -16.56 22.78
C PHE A 90 3.20 -15.03 22.71
N PHE A 91 4.31 -14.28 22.72
CA PHE A 91 4.27 -12.82 22.52
C PHE A 91 3.67 -12.44 21.17
N TYR A 92 3.98 -13.19 20.11
CA TYR A 92 3.37 -12.98 18.80
C TYR A 92 1.84 -13.21 18.85
N ALA A 93 1.39 -14.34 19.39
CA ALA A 93 -0.04 -14.63 19.51
C ALA A 93 -0.78 -13.58 20.35
N LEU A 94 -0.18 -13.11 21.45
CA LEU A 94 -0.72 -12.01 22.26
C LEU A 94 -0.85 -10.72 21.44
N GLY A 95 0.18 -10.35 20.68
CA GLY A 95 0.13 -9.18 19.81
C GLY A 95 -0.96 -9.28 18.72
N CYS A 96 -1.16 -10.47 18.15
CA CYS A 96 -2.23 -10.72 17.18
C CYS A 96 -3.63 -10.60 17.81
N LEU A 97 -3.81 -11.12 19.02
CA LEU A 97 -5.05 -10.96 19.78
C LEU A 97 -5.34 -9.49 20.10
N VAL A 98 -4.33 -8.75 20.56
CA VAL A 98 -4.47 -7.31 20.87
C VAL A 98 -4.82 -6.52 19.61
N LEU A 99 -4.16 -6.79 18.47
CA LEU A 99 -4.48 -6.12 17.21
C LEU A 99 -5.88 -6.45 16.71
N THR A 100 -6.28 -7.73 16.77
CA THR A 100 -7.62 -8.17 16.37
C THR A 100 -8.68 -7.50 17.24
N GLY A 101 -8.50 -7.50 18.57
CA GLY A 101 -9.39 -6.81 19.49
C GLY A 101 -9.46 -5.30 19.25
N GLY A 102 -8.32 -4.65 19.00
CA GLY A 102 -8.25 -3.23 18.67
C GLY A 102 -8.95 -2.86 17.36
N SER A 103 -9.06 -3.80 16.42
CA SER A 103 -9.76 -3.58 15.15
C SER A 103 -11.29 -3.67 15.24
N ILE A 104 -11.84 -4.15 16.36
CA ILE A 104 -13.29 -4.17 16.62
C ILE A 104 -13.73 -2.75 17.02
N ALA A 105 -13.81 -1.90 16.00
CA ALA A 105 -13.81 -0.46 16.17
C ALA A 105 -15.08 0.11 16.84
N ASP A 106 -16.17 -0.64 16.90
CA ASP A 106 -17.43 -0.12 17.46
C ASP A 106 -17.50 -0.26 18.99
N MET A 107 -16.51 -0.92 19.60
CA MET A 107 -16.42 -1.07 21.06
C MET A 107 -15.52 -0.02 21.72
N PHE A 108 -14.67 0.68 20.96
CA PHE A 108 -13.62 1.55 21.51
C PHE A 108 -13.54 2.89 20.77
N GLY A 109 -13.17 3.96 21.47
CA GLY A 109 -12.82 5.24 20.84
C GLY A 109 -11.55 5.14 19.97
N LEU A 110 -11.43 6.03 18.98
CA LEU A 110 -10.34 6.03 18.00
C LEU A 110 -8.94 6.06 18.64
N ASP A 111 -8.75 6.84 19.69
CA ASP A 111 -7.45 6.95 20.37
C ASP A 111 -7.04 5.64 21.07
N VAL A 112 -8.01 4.95 21.66
CA VAL A 112 -7.79 3.63 22.28
C VAL A 112 -7.42 2.61 21.22
N GLN A 113 -8.10 2.62 20.06
CA GLN A 113 -7.77 1.73 18.94
C GLN A 113 -6.35 1.96 18.41
N LYS A 114 -5.92 3.23 18.31
CA LYS A 114 -4.54 3.58 17.91
C LYS A 114 -3.52 3.00 18.89
N ILE A 115 -3.73 3.19 20.19
CA ILE A 115 -2.83 2.67 21.23
C ILE A 115 -2.78 1.14 21.20
N LEU A 116 -3.94 0.47 21.16
CA LEU A 116 -4.02 -0.99 21.06
C LEU A 116 -3.33 -1.51 19.81
N THR A 117 -3.50 -0.85 18.67
CA THR A 117 -2.83 -1.22 17.42
C THR A 117 -1.31 -1.12 17.56
N LEU A 118 -0.78 0.00 18.07
CA LEU A 118 0.66 0.19 18.25
C LEU A 118 1.25 -0.83 19.24
N LEU A 119 0.54 -1.12 20.34
CA LEU A 119 0.92 -2.13 21.32
C LEU A 119 0.92 -3.54 20.70
N GLY A 120 -0.11 -3.87 19.90
CA GLY A 120 -0.19 -5.13 19.16
C GLY A 120 0.96 -5.29 18.18
N LEU A 121 1.24 -4.27 17.36
CA LEU A 121 2.36 -4.27 16.41
C LEU A 121 3.72 -4.42 17.10
N PHE A 122 3.90 -3.82 18.28
CA PHE A 122 5.12 -4.02 19.09
C PHE A 122 5.29 -5.49 19.49
N PHE A 123 4.27 -6.12 20.07
CA PHE A 123 4.36 -7.53 20.47
C PHE A 123 4.52 -8.47 19.27
N ILE A 124 3.84 -8.20 18.15
CA ILE A 124 4.01 -8.96 16.91
C ILE A 124 5.44 -8.86 16.40
N SER A 125 6.03 -7.67 16.34
CA SER A 125 7.39 -7.49 15.84
C SER A 125 8.45 -8.13 16.73
N VAL A 126 8.27 -8.12 18.06
CA VAL A 126 9.11 -8.89 19.01
C VAL A 126 9.03 -10.38 18.72
N GLY A 127 7.81 -10.92 18.67
CA GLY A 127 7.60 -12.35 18.48
C GLY A 127 8.10 -12.85 17.13
N MET A 128 7.66 -12.20 16.04
CA MET A 128 8.02 -12.56 14.67
C MET A 128 9.54 -12.45 14.43
N GLY A 129 10.14 -11.30 14.76
CA GLY A 129 11.58 -11.09 14.57
C GLY A 129 12.41 -12.10 15.35
N GLY A 130 11.99 -12.41 16.58
CA GLY A 130 12.71 -13.34 17.41
C GLY A 130 12.53 -14.83 17.04
N ILE A 131 11.36 -15.27 16.56
CA ILE A 131 11.18 -16.67 16.11
C ILE A 131 12.09 -16.95 14.91
N ASN A 132 12.17 -16.00 13.98
CA ASN A 132 12.85 -16.15 12.70
C ASN A 132 14.37 -16.35 12.81
N SER A 133 15.00 -15.87 13.87
CA SER A 133 16.43 -16.14 14.10
C SER A 133 16.72 -17.59 14.51
N CYS A 134 15.74 -18.27 15.11
CA CYS A 134 15.96 -19.55 15.79
C CYS A 134 15.33 -20.74 15.07
N ILE A 135 14.18 -20.58 14.41
CA ILE A 135 13.36 -21.70 13.90
C ILE A 135 14.05 -22.48 12.76
N PHE A 136 14.64 -21.79 11.79
CA PHE A 136 15.37 -22.43 10.68
C PHE A 136 16.59 -23.21 11.20
N ALA A 137 17.37 -22.58 12.08
CA ALA A 137 18.53 -23.23 12.71
C ALA A 137 18.12 -24.43 13.56
N PHE A 138 17.02 -24.32 14.32
CA PHE A 138 16.47 -25.42 15.11
C PHE A 138 16.02 -26.60 14.23
N GLY A 139 15.43 -26.34 13.08
CA GLY A 139 15.08 -27.38 12.12
C GLY A 139 16.30 -28.05 11.48
N GLY A 140 17.35 -27.29 11.17
CA GLY A 140 18.62 -27.84 10.68
C GLY A 140 19.32 -28.73 11.70
N GLU A 141 19.20 -28.42 13.00
CA GLU A 141 19.76 -29.22 14.10
C GLU A 141 19.11 -30.60 14.28
N GLN A 142 17.99 -30.84 13.61
CA GLN A 142 17.32 -32.15 13.62
C GLN A 142 18.06 -33.20 12.77
N PHE A 143 19.00 -32.77 11.92
CA PHE A 143 19.78 -33.63 11.05
C PHE A 143 21.21 -33.78 11.56
N GLN A 144 21.80 -34.96 11.32
CA GLN A 144 23.21 -35.22 11.60
C GLN A 144 24.06 -34.93 10.35
N LEU A 145 24.90 -33.89 10.40
CA LEU A 145 25.64 -33.37 9.23
C LEU A 145 26.47 -34.43 8.48
N HIS A 146 27.12 -35.36 9.19
CA HIS A 146 28.01 -36.34 8.54
C HIS A 146 27.28 -37.38 7.67
N HIS A 147 25.98 -37.60 7.85
CA HIS A 147 25.22 -38.65 7.14
C HIS A 147 23.99 -38.14 6.37
N GLN A 148 23.54 -36.90 6.63
CA GLN A 148 22.23 -36.39 6.18
C GLN A 148 22.27 -35.07 5.39
N GLU A 149 23.39 -34.71 4.77
CA GLU A 149 23.52 -33.45 4.02
C GLU A 149 22.45 -33.27 2.93
N LYS A 150 22.20 -34.31 2.11
CA LYS A 150 21.17 -34.26 1.06
C LYS A 150 19.76 -34.06 1.63
N GLN A 151 19.49 -34.60 2.83
CA GLN A 151 18.19 -34.45 3.49
C GLN A 151 18.00 -33.05 4.07
N LEU A 152 19.09 -32.45 4.57
CA LEU A 152 19.10 -31.07 5.02
C LEU A 152 18.80 -30.11 3.85
N GLN A 153 19.39 -30.34 2.67
CA GLN A 153 19.07 -29.53 1.46
C GLN A 153 17.60 -29.66 1.07
N HIS A 154 17.03 -30.87 1.15
CA HIS A 154 15.60 -31.07 0.89
C HIS A 154 14.72 -30.36 1.93
N TYR A 155 15.11 -30.40 3.21
CA TYR A 155 14.46 -29.61 4.26
C TYR A 155 14.51 -28.11 3.96
N THR A 156 15.67 -27.56 3.58
CA THR A 156 15.81 -26.15 3.21
C THR A 156 14.89 -25.78 2.05
N THR A 157 14.80 -26.63 1.02
CA THR A 157 13.91 -26.39 -0.12
C THR A 157 12.44 -26.38 0.31
N ASN A 158 12.02 -27.37 1.11
CA ASN A 158 10.65 -27.47 1.62
C ASN A 158 10.31 -26.29 2.55
N TYR A 159 11.25 -25.84 3.36
CA TYR A 159 11.12 -24.67 4.22
C TYR A 159 10.93 -23.39 3.39
N THR A 160 11.78 -23.17 2.37
CA THR A 160 11.65 -22.02 1.46
C THR A 160 10.32 -22.04 0.70
N LEU A 161 9.89 -23.22 0.23
CA LEU A 161 8.59 -23.38 -0.42
C LEU A 161 7.44 -23.05 0.54
N ALA A 162 7.50 -23.52 1.79
CA ALA A 162 6.50 -23.21 2.81
C ALA A 162 6.39 -21.71 3.11
N VAL A 163 7.52 -21.00 3.14
CA VAL A 163 7.55 -19.53 3.31
C VAL A 163 6.80 -18.82 2.18
N PHE A 164 7.11 -19.17 0.92
CA PHE A 164 6.47 -18.54 -0.22
C PHE A 164 4.99 -18.93 -0.37
N VAL A 165 4.65 -20.20 -0.16
CA VAL A 165 3.26 -20.67 -0.21
C VAL A 165 2.42 -20.00 0.87
N GLY A 166 2.91 -19.94 2.11
CA GLY A 166 2.24 -19.24 3.21
C GLY A 166 2.00 -17.76 2.88
N SER A 167 3.04 -17.07 2.39
CA SER A 167 2.96 -15.67 1.96
C SER A 167 1.95 -15.47 0.82
N LEU A 168 1.99 -16.32 -0.22
CA LEU A 168 1.11 -16.24 -1.39
C LEU A 168 -0.37 -16.38 -1.00
N ILE A 169 -0.69 -17.42 -0.23
CA ILE A 169 -2.06 -17.67 0.20
C ILE A 169 -2.56 -16.52 1.07
N SER A 170 -1.74 -16.03 2.02
CA SER A 170 -2.16 -14.96 2.93
C SER A 170 -2.37 -13.60 2.24
N THR A 171 -1.48 -13.24 1.30
CA THR A 171 -1.53 -11.95 0.59
C THR A 171 -2.67 -11.92 -0.44
N PHE A 172 -3.15 -13.09 -0.85
CA PHE A 172 -4.38 -13.22 -1.64
C PHE A 172 -5.63 -13.18 -0.76
N LEU A 173 -5.71 -14.04 0.27
CA LEU A 173 -6.92 -14.25 1.05
C LEU A 173 -7.27 -13.09 2.00
N MET A 174 -6.30 -12.47 2.66
CA MET A 174 -6.62 -11.44 3.67
C MET A 174 -7.26 -10.19 3.05
N PRO A 175 -6.79 -9.66 1.91
CA PRO A 175 -7.50 -8.61 1.19
C PRO A 175 -8.92 -9.00 0.73
N GLU A 176 -9.13 -10.27 0.34
CA GLU A 176 -10.48 -10.76 -0.02
C GLU A 176 -11.39 -10.79 1.20
N PHE A 177 -10.93 -11.32 2.33
CA PHE A 177 -11.71 -11.33 3.56
C PHE A 177 -12.00 -9.92 4.09
N ARG A 178 -11.06 -8.98 3.89
CA ARG A 178 -11.25 -7.57 4.25
C ARG A 178 -12.35 -6.91 3.44
N GLN A 179 -12.45 -7.16 2.14
CA GLN A 179 -13.33 -6.41 1.23
C GLN A 179 -14.67 -7.11 0.96
N SER A 180 -14.67 -8.44 0.87
CA SER A 180 -15.83 -9.21 0.40
C SER A 180 -16.81 -9.56 1.52
N ILE A 181 -16.41 -9.40 2.78
CA ILE A 181 -17.23 -9.67 3.95
C ILE A 181 -17.46 -8.36 4.69
N HIS A 182 -18.72 -8.04 4.96
CA HIS A 182 -19.13 -6.88 5.73
C HIS A 182 -19.24 -7.26 7.20
N CYS A 183 -18.61 -6.49 8.07
CA CYS A 183 -18.63 -6.71 9.52
C CYS A 183 -19.09 -5.46 10.24
N PHE A 184 -19.92 -5.64 11.26
CA PHE A 184 -20.38 -4.56 12.14
C PHE A 184 -21.01 -3.36 11.38
N GLY A 185 -21.72 -3.64 10.28
CA GLY A 185 -22.37 -2.61 9.46
C GLY A 185 -21.41 -1.75 8.62
N LYS A 186 -20.13 -2.14 8.50
CA LYS A 186 -19.15 -1.48 7.63
C LYS A 186 -18.89 -2.31 6.37
N ASP A 187 -18.58 -1.60 5.29
CA ASP A 187 -18.28 -2.21 3.99
C ASP A 187 -16.99 -3.05 3.99
N THR A 188 -16.12 -2.88 4.99
CA THR A 188 -14.85 -3.63 5.11
C THR A 188 -14.70 -4.29 6.47
N CYS A 189 -14.20 -5.53 6.50
CA CYS A 189 -13.99 -6.32 7.72
C CYS A 189 -12.50 -6.54 8.07
N PHE A 190 -11.89 -5.57 8.74
CA PHE A 190 -10.56 -5.73 9.32
C PHE A 190 -10.47 -6.72 10.48
N PRO A 191 -11.48 -6.84 11.38
CA PRO A 191 -11.47 -7.85 12.45
C PRO A 191 -11.30 -9.28 11.95
N LEU A 192 -11.95 -9.64 10.84
CA LEU A 192 -11.77 -10.96 10.24
C LEU A 192 -10.38 -11.10 9.62
N ALA A 193 -9.91 -10.08 8.90
CA ALA A 193 -8.59 -10.07 8.26
C ALA A 193 -7.43 -10.16 9.27
N PHE A 194 -7.60 -9.71 10.52
CA PHE A 194 -6.62 -9.91 11.60
C PHE A 194 -6.92 -11.14 12.47
N GLY A 195 -8.18 -11.53 12.60
CA GLY A 195 -8.62 -12.70 13.37
C GLY A 195 -8.17 -14.02 12.75
N VAL A 196 -8.22 -14.16 11.43
CA VAL A 196 -7.74 -15.39 10.75
C VAL A 196 -6.24 -15.61 10.98
N PRO A 197 -5.34 -14.61 10.78
CA PRO A 197 -3.94 -14.70 11.19
C PRO A 197 -3.74 -15.06 12.66
N THR A 198 -4.58 -14.52 13.55
CA THR A 198 -4.51 -14.84 14.98
C THR A 198 -4.77 -16.32 15.25
N ILE A 199 -5.81 -16.89 14.66
CA ILE A 199 -6.12 -18.33 14.76
C ILE A 199 -4.98 -19.16 14.15
N MET A 200 -4.45 -18.77 12.99
CA MET A 200 -3.33 -19.43 12.34
C MET A 200 -2.05 -19.42 13.20
N MET A 201 -1.83 -18.35 13.97
CA MET A 201 -0.70 -18.28 14.91
C MET A 201 -0.86 -19.26 16.07
N PHE A 202 -2.08 -19.40 16.63
CA PHE A 202 -2.36 -20.42 17.64
C PHE A 202 -2.18 -21.85 17.10
N ILE A 203 -2.61 -22.09 15.86
CA ILE A 203 -2.38 -23.36 15.17
C ILE A 203 -0.89 -23.61 15.01
N SER A 204 -0.10 -22.61 14.60
CA SER A 204 1.36 -22.72 14.50
C SER A 204 2.00 -23.15 15.82
N ILE A 205 1.61 -22.51 16.93
CA ILE A 205 2.07 -22.86 18.28
C ILE A 205 1.69 -24.30 18.62
N ALA A 206 0.44 -24.69 18.41
CA ALA A 206 -0.05 -26.03 18.72
C ALA A 206 0.73 -27.12 17.95
N ILE A 207 0.97 -26.91 16.65
CA ILE A 207 1.74 -27.81 15.79
C ILE A 207 3.19 -27.91 16.27
N PHE A 208 3.82 -26.77 16.58
CA PHE A 208 5.18 -26.76 17.08
C PHE A 208 5.30 -27.49 18.43
N VAL A 209 4.38 -27.23 19.36
CA VAL A 209 4.35 -27.88 20.69
C VAL A 209 4.07 -29.37 20.59
N ALA A 210 3.22 -29.82 19.66
CA ALA A 210 2.93 -31.24 19.46
C ALA A 210 4.20 -32.06 19.18
N GLY A 211 5.18 -31.48 18.49
CA GLY A 211 6.47 -32.11 18.23
C GLY A 211 7.48 -32.05 19.38
N LYS A 212 7.16 -31.40 20.53
CA LYS A 212 8.08 -31.13 21.65
C LYS A 212 8.87 -32.35 22.11
N ASN A 213 8.24 -33.53 22.18
CA ASN A 213 8.87 -34.75 22.69
C ASN A 213 9.70 -35.47 21.62
N MET A 214 9.55 -35.10 20.35
CA MET A 214 10.26 -35.70 19.21
C MET A 214 11.51 -34.91 18.81
N TYR A 215 11.57 -33.62 19.13
CA TYR A 215 12.68 -32.77 18.72
C TYR A 215 13.96 -33.01 19.49
N VAL A 216 15.08 -32.98 18.77
CA VAL A 216 16.43 -32.91 19.32
C VAL A 216 16.68 -31.50 19.82
N LYS A 217 16.95 -31.37 21.12
CA LYS A 217 17.22 -30.08 21.79
C LYS A 217 18.67 -30.05 22.24
N LYS A 218 19.52 -29.36 21.47
CA LYS A 218 20.92 -29.16 21.83
C LYS A 218 21.05 -28.22 23.03
N LYS A 219 22.06 -28.46 23.86
CA LYS A 219 22.37 -27.55 24.98
C LYS A 219 22.98 -26.25 24.42
N PRO A 220 22.77 -25.10 25.08
CA PRO A 220 23.44 -23.85 24.72
C PRO A 220 24.95 -24.00 24.92
N GLU A 221 25.74 -23.98 23.85
CA GLU A 221 27.18 -24.31 23.93
C GLU A 221 28.12 -23.14 23.62
N GLN A 222 27.69 -22.02 23.01
CA GLN A 222 28.63 -20.95 22.67
C GLN A 222 28.09 -19.52 22.77
N LYS A 223 28.89 -18.67 23.42
CA LYS A 223 28.74 -17.22 23.56
C LYS A 223 29.41 -16.44 22.41
N VAL A 224 29.31 -16.93 21.17
CA VAL A 224 30.08 -16.44 20.00
C VAL A 224 29.95 -14.93 19.83
N ILE A 225 28.71 -14.41 19.75
CA ILE A 225 28.43 -12.98 19.54
C ILE A 225 29.08 -12.12 20.62
N THR A 226 28.93 -12.49 21.89
CA THR A 226 29.53 -11.71 23.00
C THR A 226 31.06 -11.77 22.99
N ARG A 227 31.66 -12.88 22.53
CA ARG A 227 33.11 -13.00 22.36
C ARG A 227 33.61 -12.14 21.19
N THR A 228 32.89 -12.10 20.07
CA THR A 228 33.21 -11.23 18.92
C THR A 228 33.16 -9.75 19.30
N PHE A 229 32.07 -9.27 19.91
CA PHE A 229 31.99 -7.88 20.39
C PHE A 229 33.03 -7.58 21.48
N GLY A 230 33.29 -8.53 22.37
CA GLY A 230 34.34 -8.42 23.37
C GLY A 230 35.73 -8.30 22.76
N CYS A 231 36.02 -9.06 21.69
CA CYS A 231 37.28 -9.00 20.94
C CYS A 231 37.46 -7.63 20.28
N ILE A 232 36.42 -7.11 19.62
CA ILE A 232 36.42 -5.77 18.99
C ILE A 232 36.68 -4.68 20.05
N PHE A 233 35.91 -4.70 21.15
CA PHE A 233 36.03 -3.68 22.20
C PHE A 233 37.39 -3.75 22.90
N TYR A 234 37.90 -4.96 23.16
CA TYR A 234 39.22 -5.16 23.75
C TYR A 234 40.34 -4.68 22.83
N ALA A 235 40.32 -5.05 21.54
CA ALA A 235 41.30 -4.58 20.55
C ALA A 235 41.28 -3.05 20.42
N MET A 236 40.09 -2.44 20.40
CA MET A 236 39.93 -0.99 20.34
C MET A 236 40.45 -0.30 21.60
N ARG A 237 40.12 -0.82 22.80
CA ARG A 237 40.64 -0.31 24.07
C ARG A 237 42.17 -0.34 24.10
N MET A 238 42.75 -1.48 23.74
CA MET A 238 44.21 -1.65 23.70
C MET A 238 44.88 -0.72 22.70
N LYS A 239 44.26 -0.47 21.54
CA LYS A 239 44.74 0.52 20.57
C LYS A 239 44.81 1.95 21.15
N VAL A 240 43.88 2.31 22.03
CA VAL A 240 43.83 3.64 22.67
C VAL A 240 44.77 3.72 23.88
N THR A 241 44.92 2.65 24.65
CA THR A 241 45.70 2.66 25.91
C THR A 241 47.16 2.28 25.78
N SER A 242 47.57 1.59 24.70
CA SER A 242 48.93 1.09 24.54
C SER A 242 49.73 1.92 23.54
N ALA A 243 50.97 2.28 23.92
CA ALA A 243 51.91 3.07 23.11
C ALA A 243 52.67 2.24 22.04
N ILE A 244 52.45 0.92 22.00
CA ILE A 244 53.15 0.00 21.08
C ILE A 244 52.36 -0.03 19.75
N PRO A 245 52.95 0.39 18.61
CA PRO A 245 52.25 0.37 17.34
C PRO A 245 52.09 -1.06 16.80
N CYS A 246 50.88 -1.40 16.34
CA CYS A 246 50.60 -2.67 15.66
C CYS A 246 51.44 -2.82 14.38
N GLN A 247 51.91 -4.03 14.10
CA GLN A 247 52.71 -4.30 12.89
C GLN A 247 51.90 -4.60 11.62
N THR A 248 50.62 -4.98 11.69
CA THR A 248 49.81 -5.25 10.47
C THR A 248 48.33 -4.85 10.55
N HIS A 249 47.55 -5.32 11.54
CA HIS A 249 46.12 -4.97 11.67
C HIS A 249 45.70 -4.67 13.12
N TRP A 250 44.75 -3.74 13.33
CA TRP A 250 44.37 -3.27 14.66
C TRP A 250 43.70 -4.32 15.56
N LEU A 251 43.06 -5.34 14.97
CA LEU A 251 42.50 -6.48 15.71
C LEU A 251 43.55 -7.35 16.39
N ASP A 252 44.81 -7.30 15.93
CA ASP A 252 45.87 -8.15 16.48
C ASP A 252 46.27 -7.73 17.90
N ASN A 253 45.82 -6.57 18.37
CA ASN A 253 45.89 -6.15 19.78
C ASN A 253 45.07 -7.02 20.73
N ALA A 254 44.16 -7.84 20.20
CA ALA A 254 43.43 -8.82 21.00
C ALA A 254 44.23 -10.11 21.28
N LYS A 255 45.41 -10.27 20.66
CA LYS A 255 46.28 -11.43 20.90
C LYS A 255 46.65 -11.53 22.38
N GLY A 256 46.57 -12.74 22.92
CA GLY A 256 46.79 -13.04 24.34
C GLY A 256 45.50 -13.25 25.13
N LYS A 257 44.44 -12.47 24.87
CA LYS A 257 43.12 -12.69 25.51
C LYS A 257 42.18 -13.54 24.65
N TYR A 258 42.27 -13.42 23.34
CA TYR A 258 41.47 -14.16 22.36
C TYR A 258 42.36 -15.05 21.50
N THR A 259 41.80 -16.14 21.00
CA THR A 259 42.53 -17.10 20.13
C THR A 259 42.72 -16.52 18.73
N GLU A 260 43.75 -16.97 18.00
CA GLU A 260 44.04 -16.46 16.65
C GLU A 260 42.90 -16.74 15.66
N SER A 261 42.20 -17.88 15.80
CA SER A 261 41.01 -18.19 15.02
C SER A 261 39.89 -17.18 15.27
N GLU A 262 39.60 -16.83 16.54
CA GLU A 262 38.57 -15.84 16.87
C GLU A 262 38.88 -14.46 16.31
N ILE A 263 40.16 -14.06 16.33
CA ILE A 263 40.60 -12.76 15.77
C ILE A 263 40.45 -12.77 14.25
N SER A 264 40.82 -13.88 13.58
CA SER A 264 40.67 -14.07 12.14
C SER A 264 39.20 -14.08 11.71
N ASP A 265 38.35 -14.79 12.44
CA ASP A 265 36.91 -14.86 12.19
C ASP A 265 36.27 -13.49 12.38
N THR A 266 36.63 -12.77 13.45
CA THR A 266 36.14 -11.41 13.70
C THR A 266 36.57 -10.45 12.59
N ARG A 267 37.81 -10.57 12.08
CA ARG A 267 38.28 -9.78 10.93
C ARG A 267 37.43 -10.05 9.69
N SER A 268 37.21 -11.33 9.37
CA SER A 268 36.38 -11.74 8.23
C SER A 268 34.95 -11.21 8.34
N VAL A 269 34.37 -11.20 9.53
CA VAL A 269 33.04 -10.62 9.78
C VAL A 269 33.02 -9.11 9.54
N LEU A 270 34.05 -8.37 9.95
CA LEU A 270 34.14 -6.93 9.71
C LEU A 270 34.27 -6.60 8.22
N ASP A 271 35.05 -7.38 7.48
CA ASP A 271 35.18 -7.24 6.02
C ASP A 271 33.84 -7.53 5.32
N LEU A 272 33.08 -8.53 5.79
CA LEU A 272 31.74 -8.84 5.29
C LEU A 272 30.72 -7.74 5.62
N LEU A 273 30.79 -7.14 6.82
CA LEU A 273 29.93 -6.01 7.21
C LEU A 273 30.13 -4.82 6.28
N PHE A 274 31.37 -4.56 5.83
CA PHE A 274 31.64 -3.51 4.85
C PHE A 274 30.93 -3.78 3.52
N VAL A 275 30.97 -5.02 3.01
CA VAL A 275 30.23 -5.41 1.79
C VAL A 275 28.71 -5.26 1.97
N PHE A 276 28.19 -5.55 3.16
CA PHE A 276 26.77 -5.40 3.48
C PHE A 276 26.30 -3.96 3.71
N THR A 277 27.18 -2.96 3.69
CA THR A 277 26.74 -1.54 3.77
C THR A 277 25.85 -1.12 2.60
N ALA A 278 25.94 -1.79 1.44
CA ALA A 278 25.09 -1.53 0.29
C ALA A 278 23.69 -2.20 0.38
N TYR A 279 23.53 -3.20 1.25
CA TYR A 279 22.28 -3.97 1.38
C TYR A 279 21.07 -3.15 1.88
N PRO A 280 21.21 -2.23 2.87
CA PRO A 280 20.09 -1.41 3.35
C PRO A 280 19.38 -0.62 2.25
N VAL A 281 20.11 -0.16 1.22
CA VAL A 281 19.51 0.58 0.08
C VAL A 281 18.57 -0.31 -0.72
N PHE A 282 18.96 -1.56 -0.98
CA PHE A 282 18.07 -2.51 -1.65
C PHE A 282 16.82 -2.80 -0.82
N TRP A 283 16.98 -3.03 0.48
CA TRP A 283 15.86 -3.33 1.38
C TRP A 283 14.93 -2.13 1.60
N SER A 284 15.45 -0.90 1.56
CA SER A 284 14.62 0.31 1.65
C SER A 284 13.72 0.45 0.43
N LEU A 285 14.22 0.11 -0.77
CA LEU A 285 13.44 0.05 -2.01
C LEU A 285 12.42 -1.10 -1.96
N TYR A 286 12.86 -2.32 -1.67
CA TYR A 286 11.99 -3.50 -1.63
C TYR A 286 10.82 -3.35 -0.66
N SER A 287 11.05 -2.75 0.51
CA SER A 287 10.02 -2.60 1.55
C SER A 287 8.90 -1.61 1.15
N GLN A 288 9.08 -0.77 0.13
CA GLN A 288 8.04 0.16 -0.33
C GLN A 288 6.87 -0.53 -1.01
N SER A 289 7.08 -1.75 -1.52
CA SER A 289 6.04 -2.56 -2.16
C SER A 289 4.81 -2.78 -1.28
N GLY A 290 4.98 -2.96 0.03
CA GLY A 290 3.88 -3.15 0.97
C GLY A 290 3.24 -1.86 1.50
N SER A 291 3.84 -0.70 1.23
CA SER A 291 3.36 0.61 1.72
C SER A 291 3.03 1.55 0.56
N LYS A 292 4.01 2.27 0.03
CA LYS A 292 3.81 3.29 -1.02
C LYS A 292 3.18 2.72 -2.29
N TRP A 293 3.53 1.51 -2.71
CA TRP A 293 2.93 0.90 -3.90
C TRP A 293 1.47 0.50 -3.65
N THR A 294 1.12 0.02 -2.45
CA THR A 294 -0.28 -0.20 -2.06
C THR A 294 -1.06 1.11 -2.08
N LEU A 295 -0.47 2.22 -1.58
CA LEU A 295 -1.11 3.53 -1.61
C LEU A 295 -1.29 4.06 -3.04
N GLN A 296 -0.30 3.85 -3.92
CA GLN A 296 -0.39 4.17 -5.34
C GLN A 296 -1.49 3.36 -6.03
N ALA A 297 -1.59 2.06 -5.73
CA ALA A 297 -2.59 1.16 -6.30
C ALA A 297 -4.02 1.54 -5.91
N MET A 298 -4.25 2.25 -4.78
CA MET A 298 -5.57 2.79 -4.44
C MET A 298 -6.07 3.83 -5.45
N LEU A 299 -5.18 4.49 -6.18
CA LEU A 299 -5.50 5.50 -7.18
C LEU A 299 -5.66 4.92 -8.59
N MET A 300 -5.58 3.60 -8.73
CA MET A 300 -5.60 2.90 -10.02
C MET A 300 -6.86 2.05 -10.17
N ASN A 301 -7.32 1.92 -11.40
CA ASN A 301 -8.38 0.95 -11.71
C ASN A 301 -7.82 -0.48 -11.59
N GLY A 302 -8.33 -1.24 -10.64
CA GLY A 302 -7.97 -2.65 -10.42
C GLY A 302 -8.87 -3.65 -11.15
N ARG A 303 -9.83 -3.20 -11.96
CA ARG A 303 -10.74 -4.10 -12.69
C ARG A 303 -10.00 -4.85 -13.79
N VAL A 304 -10.32 -6.14 -13.88
CA VAL A 304 -9.79 -7.07 -14.88
C VAL A 304 -10.98 -7.59 -15.69
N ASP A 305 -11.30 -6.90 -16.79
CA ASP A 305 -12.53 -7.13 -17.56
C ASP A 305 -12.66 -8.57 -18.06
N PHE A 306 -11.54 -9.22 -18.42
CA PHE A 306 -11.55 -10.59 -18.93
C PHE A 306 -11.84 -11.67 -17.86
N LEU A 307 -11.71 -11.36 -16.57
CA LEU A 307 -11.99 -12.27 -15.45
C LEU A 307 -13.21 -11.86 -14.63
N ASN A 308 -13.85 -10.73 -14.97
CA ASN A 308 -14.85 -10.07 -14.11
C ASN A 308 -14.39 -10.00 -12.64
N TRP A 309 -13.09 -9.75 -12.43
CA TRP A 309 -12.47 -9.74 -11.12
C TRP A 309 -11.80 -8.39 -10.90
N THR A 310 -11.98 -7.84 -9.70
CA THR A 310 -11.29 -6.60 -9.32
C THR A 310 -10.18 -6.94 -8.36
N ILE A 311 -8.94 -6.65 -8.77
CA ILE A 311 -7.73 -6.75 -7.95
C ILE A 311 -7.77 -5.63 -6.91
N LYS A 312 -7.66 -6.01 -5.64
CA LYS A 312 -7.66 -5.05 -4.53
C LYS A 312 -6.26 -4.44 -4.40
N PRO A 313 -6.12 -3.16 -4.01
CA PRO A 313 -4.82 -2.49 -3.95
C PRO A 313 -3.77 -3.24 -3.11
N ASP A 314 -4.19 -3.85 -2.01
CA ASP A 314 -3.37 -4.64 -1.08
C ASP A 314 -2.98 -6.03 -1.63
N GLN A 315 -3.67 -6.56 -2.65
CA GLN A 315 -3.33 -7.83 -3.30
C GLN A 315 -2.10 -7.76 -4.21
N ILE A 316 -1.63 -6.56 -4.56
CA ILE A 316 -0.42 -6.43 -5.40
C ILE A 316 0.81 -7.08 -4.74
N GLN A 317 0.79 -7.20 -3.40
CA GLN A 317 1.83 -7.88 -2.63
C GLN A 317 1.92 -9.38 -2.93
N MET A 318 0.86 -10.00 -3.47
CA MET A 318 0.84 -11.41 -3.90
C MET A 318 1.84 -11.70 -5.03
N LEU A 319 2.17 -10.71 -5.85
CA LEU A 319 3.11 -10.88 -6.96
C LEU A 319 4.51 -11.27 -6.48
N ILE A 320 4.94 -10.79 -5.31
CA ILE A 320 6.25 -11.09 -4.74
C ILE A 320 6.42 -12.60 -4.47
N PRO A 321 5.59 -13.25 -3.63
CA PRO A 321 5.72 -14.68 -3.41
C PRO A 321 5.42 -15.51 -4.66
N LEU A 322 4.53 -15.06 -5.54
CA LEU A 322 4.26 -15.73 -6.82
C LEU A 322 5.51 -15.80 -7.70
N PHE A 323 6.18 -14.66 -7.89
CA PHE A 323 7.45 -14.62 -8.61
C PHE A 323 8.56 -15.34 -7.84
N GLY A 324 8.53 -15.34 -6.51
CA GLY A 324 9.46 -16.10 -5.68
C GLY A 324 9.41 -17.61 -5.95
N ILE A 325 8.22 -18.21 -5.99
CA ILE A 325 8.03 -19.64 -6.32
C ILE A 325 8.46 -19.91 -7.76
N THR A 326 8.05 -19.05 -8.69
CA THR A 326 8.40 -19.17 -10.10
C THR A 326 9.92 -19.13 -10.29
N LEU A 327 10.59 -18.18 -9.65
CA LEU A 327 12.03 -18.01 -9.72
C LEU A 327 12.77 -19.17 -9.05
N LEU A 328 12.24 -19.71 -7.94
CA LEU A 328 12.81 -20.88 -7.26
C LEU A 328 12.89 -22.10 -8.19
N VAL A 329 11.88 -22.33 -9.03
CA VAL A 329 11.85 -23.43 -10.01
C VAL A 329 12.76 -23.15 -11.22
N LEU A 330 12.86 -21.89 -11.64
CA LEU A 330 13.57 -21.51 -12.86
C LEU A 330 15.05 -21.15 -12.64
N VAL A 331 15.50 -20.92 -11.41
CA VAL A 331 16.84 -20.38 -11.12
C VAL A 331 17.96 -21.25 -11.68
N ASP A 332 17.92 -22.55 -11.38
CA ASP A 332 19.00 -23.47 -11.75
C ASP A 332 18.96 -23.83 -13.24
N ASN A 333 17.75 -23.95 -13.80
CA ASN A 333 17.54 -24.44 -15.16
C ASN A 333 17.58 -23.34 -16.23
N VAL A 334 17.21 -22.11 -15.89
CA VAL A 334 17.05 -21.00 -16.85
C VAL A 334 17.97 -19.84 -16.50
N PHE A 335 17.86 -19.29 -15.29
CA PHE A 335 18.55 -18.04 -14.95
C PHE A 335 20.07 -18.20 -14.81
N TYR A 336 20.56 -19.26 -14.15
CA TYR A 336 22.00 -19.48 -14.02
C TYR A 336 22.72 -19.72 -15.35
N PRO A 337 22.21 -20.56 -16.27
CA PRO A 337 22.75 -20.66 -17.61
C PRO A 337 22.72 -19.31 -18.37
N MET A 338 21.62 -18.57 -18.28
CA MET A 338 21.48 -17.26 -18.93
C MET A 338 22.49 -16.23 -18.38
N PHE A 339 22.65 -16.14 -17.06
CA PHE A 339 23.65 -15.27 -16.45
C PHE A 339 25.07 -15.69 -16.81
N ALA A 340 25.35 -16.98 -16.86
CA ALA A 340 26.65 -17.49 -17.29
C ALA A 340 26.97 -17.13 -18.75
N ALA A 341 25.96 -17.11 -19.63
CA ALA A 341 26.08 -16.67 -21.02
C ALA A 341 26.37 -15.17 -21.15
N ILE A 342 25.79 -14.34 -20.28
CA ILE A 342 26.03 -12.87 -20.23
C ILE A 342 27.34 -12.54 -19.48
N GLY A 343 28.02 -13.53 -18.88
CA GLY A 343 29.29 -13.35 -18.16
C GLY A 343 29.12 -13.01 -16.67
N ILE A 344 27.89 -13.06 -16.14
CA ILE A 344 27.58 -12.85 -14.72
C ILE A 344 27.68 -14.19 -13.99
N ARG A 345 28.82 -14.44 -13.32
CA ARG A 345 29.07 -15.72 -12.64
C ARG A 345 29.19 -15.57 -11.13
N LYS A 346 29.84 -14.49 -10.67
CA LYS A 346 30.14 -14.29 -9.25
C LYS A 346 28.89 -13.83 -8.47
N PRO A 347 28.71 -14.25 -7.20
CA PRO A 347 27.60 -13.81 -6.37
C PRO A 347 27.46 -12.28 -6.28
N LEU A 348 28.58 -11.57 -6.14
CA LEU A 348 28.59 -10.11 -6.08
C LEU A 348 28.10 -9.46 -7.39
N GLN A 349 28.43 -10.04 -8.55
CA GLN A 349 27.93 -9.54 -9.84
C GLN A 349 26.42 -9.71 -9.96
N LYS A 350 25.89 -10.86 -9.48
CA LYS A 350 24.45 -11.12 -9.44
C LYS A 350 23.74 -10.11 -8.53
N LEU A 351 24.31 -9.82 -7.36
CA LEU A 351 23.79 -8.81 -6.44
C LEU A 351 23.73 -7.41 -7.07
N THR A 352 24.81 -6.96 -7.72
CA THR A 352 24.86 -5.67 -8.42
C THR A 352 23.82 -5.60 -9.53
N PHE A 353 23.67 -6.67 -10.31
CA PHE A 353 22.66 -6.75 -11.38
C PHE A 353 21.23 -6.63 -10.82
N CYS A 354 20.91 -7.35 -9.75
CA CYS A 354 19.61 -7.22 -9.08
C CYS A 354 19.37 -5.80 -8.54
N GLY A 355 20.40 -5.14 -8.00
CA GLY A 355 20.33 -3.75 -7.57
C GLY A 355 19.95 -2.80 -8.72
N PHE A 356 20.55 -2.98 -9.89
CA PHE A 356 20.23 -2.21 -11.09
C PHE A 356 18.78 -2.42 -11.57
N LEU A 357 18.29 -3.67 -11.56
CA LEU A 357 16.88 -3.96 -11.85
C LEU A 357 15.93 -3.29 -10.84
N GLY A 358 16.32 -3.22 -9.57
CA GLY A 358 15.58 -2.49 -8.55
C GLY A 358 15.43 -1.00 -8.88
N VAL A 359 16.48 -0.35 -9.37
CA VAL A 359 16.42 1.05 -9.81
C VAL A 359 15.45 1.22 -10.99
N ILE A 360 15.51 0.35 -11.99
CA ILE A 360 14.60 0.37 -13.14
C ILE A 360 13.14 0.23 -12.68
N ALA A 361 12.85 -0.66 -11.75
CA ALA A 361 11.49 -0.82 -11.21
C ALA A 361 10.97 0.47 -10.57
N PHE A 362 11.82 1.23 -9.89
CA PHE A 362 11.45 2.52 -9.30
C PHE A 362 11.26 3.64 -10.33
N VAL A 363 12.02 3.62 -11.43
CA VAL A 363 11.78 4.53 -12.56
C VAL A 363 10.38 4.28 -13.14
N PHE A 364 9.99 3.02 -13.35
CA PHE A 364 8.63 2.70 -13.80
C PHE A 364 7.56 3.12 -12.79
N ALA A 365 7.77 2.89 -11.49
CA ALA A 365 6.84 3.32 -10.45
C ALA A 365 6.67 4.86 -10.43
N ALA A 366 7.74 5.61 -10.65
CA ALA A 366 7.71 7.07 -10.75
C ALA A 366 6.97 7.55 -12.00
N LEU A 367 7.27 6.98 -13.17
CA LEU A 367 6.56 7.28 -14.43
C LEU A 367 5.06 7.00 -14.31
N LEU A 368 4.71 5.88 -13.66
CA LEU A 368 3.32 5.55 -13.36
C LEU A 368 2.68 6.58 -12.44
N GLN A 369 3.38 7.04 -11.40
CA GLN A 369 2.88 8.09 -10.51
C GLN A 369 2.62 9.40 -11.25
N PHE A 370 3.52 9.81 -12.15
CA PHE A 370 3.30 11.01 -12.99
C PHE A 370 2.02 10.86 -13.83
N LYS A 371 1.75 9.68 -14.38
CA LYS A 371 0.53 9.44 -15.16
C LYS A 371 -0.73 9.41 -14.30
N ILE A 372 -0.64 8.89 -13.07
CA ILE A 372 -1.76 8.88 -12.12
C ILE A 372 -2.11 10.29 -11.66
N VAL A 373 -1.10 11.12 -11.34
CA VAL A 373 -1.33 12.52 -10.97
C VAL A 373 -1.87 13.32 -12.15
N GLY A 374 -1.41 12.99 -13.37
CA GLY A 374 -1.83 13.66 -14.61
C GLY A 374 -1.18 15.04 -14.76
N ASN A 375 -1.68 15.84 -15.71
CA ASN A 375 -1.31 17.26 -15.76
C ASN A 375 -1.79 17.92 -14.46
N THR A 376 -0.88 18.59 -13.77
CA THR A 376 -1.14 19.23 -12.48
C THR A 376 -2.38 20.10 -12.58
N THR A 377 -3.36 19.86 -11.69
CA THR A 377 -4.45 20.81 -11.43
C THR A 377 -3.92 22.10 -10.80
N GLU A 378 -2.62 22.15 -10.44
CA GLU A 378 -1.92 23.35 -10.03
C GLU A 378 -1.88 24.35 -11.18
N ILE A 379 -2.58 25.46 -10.97
CA ILE A 379 -2.60 26.61 -11.85
C ILE A 379 -1.26 27.35 -11.65
N PRO A 380 -0.56 27.76 -12.72
CA PRO A 380 0.67 28.54 -12.60
C PRO A 380 0.47 29.79 -11.72
N SER A 381 1.53 30.20 -11.00
CA SER A 381 1.51 31.43 -10.21
C SER A 381 1.16 32.64 -11.10
N GLY A 382 0.31 33.53 -10.58
CA GLY A 382 -0.24 34.66 -11.32
C GLY A 382 -1.40 34.35 -12.27
N GLN A 383 -1.86 33.10 -12.38
CA GLN A 383 -3.03 32.73 -13.19
C GLN A 383 -4.21 32.24 -12.34
N GLY A 384 -5.42 32.44 -12.85
CA GLY A 384 -6.64 31.79 -12.35
C GLY A 384 -7.39 31.11 -13.48
N ARG A 385 -8.18 30.08 -13.16
CA ARG A 385 -8.93 29.31 -14.16
C ARG A 385 -10.43 29.41 -13.94
N ILE A 386 -11.18 29.63 -15.02
CA ILE A 386 -12.64 29.63 -15.03
C ILE A 386 -13.11 28.38 -15.77
N TYR A 387 -14.12 27.71 -15.21
CA TYR A 387 -14.92 26.68 -15.89
C TYR A 387 -16.36 27.15 -16.03
N ILE A 388 -16.96 27.00 -17.20
CA ILE A 388 -18.37 27.29 -17.47
C ILE A 388 -19.03 26.02 -18.00
N TYR A 389 -20.05 25.52 -17.30
CA TYR A 389 -20.82 24.34 -17.68
C TYR A 389 -22.09 24.76 -18.42
N ASN A 390 -22.28 24.20 -19.63
CA ASN A 390 -23.51 24.32 -20.40
C ASN A 390 -24.32 23.03 -20.29
N GLY A 391 -25.32 22.98 -19.39
CA GLY A 391 -26.25 21.85 -19.31
C GLY A 391 -27.46 21.98 -20.25
N PHE A 392 -27.51 23.02 -21.10
CA PHE A 392 -28.55 23.17 -22.10
C PHE A 392 -28.28 22.30 -23.34
N ASP A 393 -29.33 21.92 -24.06
CA ASP A 393 -29.31 21.11 -25.28
C ASP A 393 -29.05 21.92 -26.56
N CYS A 394 -28.55 23.15 -26.41
CA CYS A 394 -28.23 24.05 -27.51
C CYS A 394 -26.87 24.74 -27.32
N HIS A 395 -26.36 25.34 -28.40
CA HIS A 395 -25.08 26.01 -28.38
C HIS A 395 -25.14 27.35 -27.63
N VAL A 396 -24.11 27.62 -26.85
CA VAL A 396 -23.95 28.86 -26.09
C VAL A 396 -22.68 29.58 -26.50
N PHE A 397 -22.79 30.87 -26.82
CA PHE A 397 -21.68 31.73 -27.19
C PHE A 397 -21.19 32.51 -25.97
N VAL A 398 -19.91 32.40 -25.64
CA VAL A 398 -19.28 33.20 -24.60
C VAL A 398 -18.34 34.21 -25.26
N LYS A 399 -18.61 35.50 -25.01
CA LYS A 399 -17.83 36.63 -25.54
C LYS A 399 -17.30 37.47 -24.38
N SER A 400 -16.02 37.81 -24.40
CA SER A 400 -15.47 38.79 -23.46
C SER A 400 -14.39 39.62 -24.15
N LYS A 401 -14.60 40.95 -24.15
CA LYS A 401 -13.60 41.89 -24.69
C LYS A 401 -12.36 41.94 -23.81
N SER A 402 -12.53 41.83 -22.49
CA SER A 402 -11.43 41.90 -21.52
C SER A 402 -10.55 40.66 -21.51
N LEU A 403 -11.13 39.48 -21.77
CA LEU A 403 -10.36 38.22 -21.86
C LEU A 403 -9.96 37.88 -23.30
N HIS A 404 -10.38 38.67 -24.30
CA HIS A 404 -10.26 38.37 -25.72
C HIS A 404 -10.80 36.98 -26.12
N ILE A 405 -11.91 36.57 -25.50
CA ILE A 405 -12.54 35.26 -25.74
C ILE A 405 -13.75 35.42 -26.64
N GLN A 406 -13.83 34.59 -27.67
CA GLN A 406 -15.04 34.30 -28.42
C GLN A 406 -15.09 32.78 -28.66
N HIS A 407 -15.90 32.07 -27.87
CA HIS A 407 -15.98 30.61 -27.91
C HIS A 407 -17.44 30.15 -27.96
N GLN A 408 -17.68 29.05 -28.68
CA GLN A 408 -18.98 28.38 -28.74
C GLN A 408 -18.91 27.10 -27.92
N ILE A 409 -19.71 27.01 -26.87
CA ILE A 409 -19.87 25.81 -26.05
C ILE A 409 -20.92 24.92 -26.72
N SER A 410 -20.59 23.66 -26.95
CA SER A 410 -21.52 22.66 -27.49
C SER A 410 -22.65 22.35 -26.50
N PRO A 411 -23.78 21.78 -26.97
CA PRO A 411 -24.80 21.22 -26.09
C PRO A 411 -24.18 20.21 -25.13
N LEU A 412 -24.51 20.29 -23.85
CA LEU A 412 -23.96 19.39 -22.83
C LEU A 412 -22.43 19.33 -22.94
N ASP A 413 -21.80 20.48 -22.77
CA ASP A 413 -20.34 20.58 -22.79
C ASP A 413 -19.86 21.65 -21.80
N SER A 414 -18.57 21.69 -21.56
CA SER A 414 -17.93 22.65 -20.68
C SER A 414 -16.84 23.44 -21.40
N PHE A 415 -16.68 24.69 -21.00
CA PHE A 415 -15.60 25.55 -21.50
C PHE A 415 -14.69 25.93 -20.34
N ASN A 416 -13.38 25.86 -20.56
CA ASN A 416 -12.40 26.33 -19.60
C ASN A 416 -11.48 27.39 -20.21
N VAL A 417 -11.05 28.34 -19.37
CA VAL A 417 -10.06 29.34 -19.74
C VAL A 417 -9.17 29.67 -18.56
N SER A 418 -7.87 29.76 -18.80
CA SER A 418 -6.90 30.25 -17.81
C SER A 418 -6.45 31.65 -18.21
N HIS A 419 -6.46 32.60 -17.27
CA HIS A 419 -6.08 33.98 -17.52
C HIS A 419 -5.16 34.51 -16.41
N THR A 420 -4.24 35.40 -16.77
CA THR A 420 -3.34 36.05 -15.84
C THR A 420 -4.09 37.10 -15.00
N VAL A 421 -3.93 37.04 -13.69
CA VAL A 421 -4.54 38.02 -12.77
C VAL A 421 -3.58 39.21 -12.68
N MET A 422 -3.86 40.28 -13.42
CA MET A 422 -3.10 41.53 -13.27
C MET A 422 -3.68 42.30 -12.08
N SER A 423 -2.91 42.37 -10.99
CA SER A 423 -3.27 43.12 -9.78
C SER A 423 -3.49 44.61 -10.10
N GLN A 424 -4.75 45.02 -10.16
CA GLN A 424 -5.15 46.42 -10.13
C GLN A 424 -5.94 46.66 -8.83
N ASN A 425 -5.19 46.98 -7.77
CA ASN A 425 -5.59 47.52 -6.46
C ASN A 425 -5.75 46.54 -5.27
N VAL A 426 -4.98 46.86 -4.21
CA VAL A 426 -5.02 46.63 -2.73
C VAL A 426 -5.62 45.34 -2.12
N SER A 427 -6.47 44.57 -2.80
CA SER A 427 -6.87 43.20 -2.41
C SER A 427 -6.36 42.21 -3.46
N GLY A 428 -5.04 42.02 -3.45
CA GLY A 428 -4.17 41.63 -4.58
C GLY A 428 -4.41 40.32 -5.33
N ASP A 429 -5.47 39.56 -5.04
CA ASP A 429 -5.62 38.17 -5.53
C ASP A 429 -6.89 37.94 -6.37
N VAL A 430 -7.76 38.94 -6.55
CA VAL A 430 -9.09 38.79 -7.19
C VAL A 430 -9.30 39.78 -8.33
N MET A 431 -9.62 39.27 -9.52
CA MET A 431 -10.01 40.04 -10.71
C MET A 431 -11.46 39.75 -11.09
N VAL A 432 -12.25 40.79 -11.36
CA VAL A 432 -13.65 40.67 -11.80
C VAL A 432 -13.75 41.08 -13.27
N VAL A 433 -14.34 40.23 -14.10
CA VAL A 433 -14.42 40.45 -15.55
C VAL A 433 -15.84 40.31 -16.07
N GLY A 434 -16.26 41.23 -16.93
CA GLY A 434 -17.54 41.14 -17.64
C GLY A 434 -17.49 40.14 -18.79
N ILE A 435 -18.48 39.27 -18.87
CA ILE A 435 -18.68 38.33 -19.98
C ILE A 435 -20.11 38.45 -20.51
N THR A 436 -20.27 38.30 -21.82
CA THR A 436 -21.57 38.27 -22.49
C THR A 436 -21.82 36.85 -22.96
N ILE A 437 -22.98 36.31 -22.57
CA ILE A 437 -23.42 34.95 -22.91
C ILE A 437 -24.61 35.06 -23.85
N GLY A 438 -24.51 34.43 -25.02
CA GLY A 438 -25.56 34.40 -26.03
C GLY A 438 -26.01 32.99 -26.34
N PHE A 439 -27.29 32.82 -26.68
CA PHE A 439 -27.87 31.53 -27.04
C PHE A 439 -28.16 31.47 -28.54
N GLU A 440 -28.03 30.29 -29.13
CA GLU A 440 -28.46 30.06 -30.51
C GLU A 440 -29.99 30.19 -30.63
N SER A 441 -30.49 30.67 -31.79
CA SER A 441 -31.93 30.87 -32.04
C SER A 441 -32.77 29.58 -31.97
N LYS A 442 -32.15 28.39 -31.98
CA LYS A 442 -32.83 27.10 -31.87
C LYS A 442 -33.14 26.67 -30.42
N CYS A 443 -32.77 27.45 -29.41
CA CYS A 443 -33.06 27.12 -28.01
C CYS A 443 -34.54 27.39 -27.69
N ASN A 444 -35.36 26.35 -27.61
CA ASN A 444 -36.84 26.44 -27.45
C ASN A 444 -37.34 27.16 -26.18
N PHE A 445 -36.47 27.47 -25.22
CA PHE A 445 -36.81 28.01 -23.90
C PHE A 445 -36.34 29.46 -23.71
N VAL A 446 -35.78 30.09 -24.75
CA VAL A 446 -35.34 31.49 -24.74
C VAL A 446 -35.82 32.19 -26.01
N SER A 447 -35.99 33.51 -25.94
CA SER A 447 -36.31 34.32 -27.13
C SER A 447 -35.17 34.25 -28.15
N ASP A 448 -35.49 34.41 -29.44
CA ASP A 448 -34.49 34.51 -30.50
C ASP A 448 -33.41 35.54 -30.15
N ASN A 449 -32.14 35.13 -30.26
CA ASN A 449 -30.96 35.94 -29.97
C ASN A 449 -30.89 36.50 -28.54
N TYR A 450 -31.31 35.71 -27.55
CA TYR A 450 -31.12 36.08 -26.14
C TYR A 450 -29.64 36.18 -25.79
N GLU A 451 -29.19 37.38 -25.43
CA GLU A 451 -27.87 37.64 -24.87
C GLU A 451 -28.02 38.35 -23.52
N PHE A 452 -27.22 37.96 -22.53
CA PHE A 452 -27.11 38.67 -21.27
C PHE A 452 -25.65 38.86 -20.87
N THR A 453 -25.38 39.96 -20.16
CA THR A 453 -24.05 40.25 -19.64
C THR A 453 -24.01 40.00 -18.14
N THR A 454 -22.96 39.31 -17.69
CA THR A 454 -22.73 38.98 -16.29
C THR A 454 -21.25 39.13 -15.93
N THR A 455 -20.89 39.04 -14.67
CA THR A 455 -19.51 39.13 -14.20
C THR A 455 -19.02 37.80 -13.67
N VAL A 456 -17.76 37.48 -13.95
CA VAL A 456 -17.04 36.33 -13.41
C VAL A 456 -15.85 36.81 -12.59
N THR A 457 -15.52 36.07 -11.55
CA THR A 457 -14.39 36.32 -10.65
C THR A 457 -13.28 35.35 -11.00
N ILE A 458 -12.05 35.83 -11.12
CA ILE A 458 -10.83 35.07 -11.31
C ILE A 458 -9.97 35.29 -10.08
N ILE A 459 -9.55 34.21 -9.43
CA ILE A 459 -8.70 34.26 -8.24
C ILE A 459 -7.37 33.57 -8.58
N GLU A 460 -6.27 34.17 -8.17
CA GLU A 460 -4.93 33.61 -8.41
C GLU A 460 -4.79 32.23 -7.75
N GLY A 461 -4.26 31.26 -8.50
CA GLY A 461 -4.03 29.89 -8.03
C GLY A 461 -5.30 29.07 -7.77
N LYS A 462 -6.49 29.57 -8.14
CA LYS A 462 -7.77 28.91 -7.90
C LYS A 462 -8.55 28.67 -9.18
N GLU A 463 -9.26 27.55 -9.21
CA GLU A 463 -10.23 27.21 -10.25
C GLU A 463 -11.64 27.57 -9.74
N ILE A 464 -12.44 28.23 -10.58
CA ILE A 464 -13.81 28.64 -10.24
C ILE A 464 -14.76 28.14 -11.31
N SER A 465 -15.64 27.22 -10.93
CA SER A 465 -16.72 26.71 -11.76
C SER A 465 -17.95 27.64 -11.73
N TYR A 466 -18.59 27.77 -12.88
CA TYR A 466 -19.87 28.43 -13.09
C TYR A 466 -20.82 27.51 -13.83
N HIS A 467 -22.09 27.51 -13.44
CA HIS A 467 -23.13 26.69 -14.04
C HIS A 467 -24.22 27.59 -14.61
N LEU A 468 -24.60 27.37 -15.86
CA LEU A 468 -25.74 28.04 -16.45
C LEU A 468 -27.03 27.45 -15.88
N ILE A 469 -27.84 28.28 -15.25
CA ILE A 469 -29.07 27.86 -14.58
C ILE A 469 -30.27 28.65 -15.09
N ARG A 470 -31.43 28.00 -15.02
CA ARG A 470 -32.72 28.65 -15.20
C ARG A 470 -33.22 29.14 -13.84
N LEU A 471 -33.49 30.46 -13.74
CA LEU A 471 -34.09 31.06 -12.54
C LEU A 471 -35.62 30.95 -12.61
N ASN A 472 -36.21 31.38 -13.72
CA ASN A 472 -37.64 31.30 -14.01
C ASN A 472 -37.87 30.83 -15.45
N SER A 473 -39.13 30.70 -15.88
CA SER A 473 -39.48 30.28 -17.24
C SER A 473 -38.74 31.03 -18.36
N ASN A 474 -38.40 32.31 -18.16
CA ASN A 474 -37.80 33.15 -19.20
C ASN A 474 -36.44 33.77 -18.83
N THR A 475 -35.88 33.44 -17.66
CA THR A 475 -34.63 34.05 -17.18
C THR A 475 -33.56 33.00 -16.93
N ILE A 476 -32.42 33.18 -17.60
CA ILE A 476 -31.22 32.38 -17.43
C ILE A 476 -30.20 33.23 -16.68
N ALA A 477 -29.47 32.61 -15.76
CA ALA A 477 -28.37 33.24 -15.06
C ALA A 477 -27.16 32.31 -15.03
N LEU A 478 -25.99 32.92 -14.91
CA LEU A 478 -24.76 32.20 -14.62
C LEU A 478 -24.58 32.16 -13.11
N ASN A 479 -24.71 30.98 -12.51
CA ASN A 479 -24.53 30.79 -11.08
C ASN A 479 -23.08 30.38 -10.76
N ARG A 480 -22.52 30.97 -9.71
CA ARG A 480 -21.19 30.59 -9.21
C ARG A 480 -21.29 29.33 -8.38
N VAL A 481 -20.40 28.37 -8.62
CA VAL A 481 -20.35 27.09 -7.92
C VAL A 481 -19.40 27.21 -6.72
N GLY A 482 -19.96 27.38 -5.52
CA GLY A 482 -19.18 27.47 -4.28
C GLY A 482 -18.18 28.65 -4.27
N ALA A 483 -17.11 28.51 -3.48
CA ALA A 483 -16.06 29.53 -3.38
C ALA A 483 -14.95 29.33 -4.43
N HIS A 484 -14.37 28.13 -4.46
CA HIS A 484 -13.39 27.69 -5.45
C HIS A 484 -13.40 26.15 -5.50
N ASP A 485 -12.96 25.59 -6.62
CA ASP A 485 -12.80 24.16 -6.79
C ASP A 485 -11.50 23.69 -6.14
N SER A 486 -11.62 22.71 -5.24
CA SER A 486 -10.48 22.02 -4.65
C SER A 486 -10.33 20.65 -5.31
N LEU A 487 -9.65 20.60 -6.45
CA LEU A 487 -9.38 19.36 -7.20
C LEU A 487 -8.20 18.56 -6.63
N VAL A 488 -8.14 18.43 -5.30
CA VAL A 488 -7.13 17.63 -4.62
C VAL A 488 -7.66 16.21 -4.54
N LYS A 489 -7.05 15.29 -5.32
CA LYS A 489 -7.43 13.87 -5.29
C LYS A 489 -7.44 13.36 -3.86
N GLU A 490 -8.51 12.67 -3.49
CA GLU A 490 -8.66 12.19 -2.12
C GLU A 490 -7.55 11.16 -1.81
N LYS A 491 -6.99 11.24 -0.60
CA LYS A 491 -5.86 10.37 -0.17
C LYS A 491 -6.20 8.88 -0.22
N PHE A 492 -7.48 8.52 -0.22
CA PHE A 492 -7.98 7.14 -0.18
C PHE A 492 -8.38 6.58 -1.54
N GLY A 493 -8.25 7.37 -2.61
CA GLY A 493 -8.57 6.96 -3.98
C GLY A 493 -10.06 6.87 -4.29
N ASN A 494 -10.93 7.33 -3.39
CA ASN A 494 -12.35 7.41 -3.70
C ASN A 494 -12.56 8.47 -4.81
N PRO A 495 -13.44 8.18 -5.79
CA PRO A 495 -13.88 9.16 -6.76
C PRO A 495 -14.73 10.23 -6.08
N ASN A 496 -14.62 11.46 -6.55
CA ASN A 496 -15.40 12.59 -6.07
C ASN A 496 -16.45 12.97 -7.09
N LEU A 497 -17.72 12.95 -6.71
CA LEU A 497 -18.84 13.39 -7.52
C LEU A 497 -19.37 14.73 -7.01
N ARG A 498 -19.63 15.63 -7.96
CA ARG A 498 -20.40 16.85 -7.77
C ARG A 498 -21.64 16.78 -8.63
N ILE A 499 -22.76 17.25 -8.09
CA ILE A 499 -24.01 17.37 -8.85
C ILE A 499 -24.37 18.86 -8.95
N LEU A 500 -24.49 19.36 -10.18
CA LEU A 500 -24.96 20.71 -10.49
C LEU A 500 -26.41 20.60 -10.93
N PHE A 501 -27.31 21.39 -10.33
CA PHE A 501 -28.72 21.38 -10.68
C PHE A 501 -29.29 22.80 -10.67
N ASP A 502 -30.36 23.02 -11.44
CA ASP A 502 -31.06 24.31 -11.51
C ASP A 502 -32.06 24.50 -10.34
N HIS A 503 -32.63 25.70 -10.20
CA HIS A 503 -33.61 25.99 -9.15
C HIS A 503 -35.00 25.37 -9.40
N THR A 504 -35.20 24.68 -10.52
CA THR A 504 -36.47 24.02 -10.83
C THR A 504 -36.60 22.65 -10.17
N PHE A 505 -35.50 22.13 -9.60
CA PHE A 505 -35.49 20.90 -8.79
C PHE A 505 -35.79 21.19 -7.32
N GLY A 506 -36.59 20.32 -6.70
CA GLY A 506 -36.87 20.38 -5.27
C GLY A 506 -35.68 19.88 -4.46
N PHE A 507 -35.41 20.48 -3.31
CA PHE A 507 -34.32 20.00 -2.43
C PHE A 507 -34.60 18.62 -1.83
N ASP A 508 -35.86 18.19 -1.82
CA ASP A 508 -36.31 16.87 -1.37
C ASP A 508 -36.24 15.81 -2.48
N ASP A 509 -35.89 16.20 -3.71
CA ASP A 509 -35.67 15.25 -4.80
C ASP A 509 -34.48 14.35 -4.46
N ASN A 510 -34.57 13.08 -4.87
CA ASN A 510 -33.55 12.08 -4.60
C ASN A 510 -32.93 11.59 -5.92
N ILE A 511 -31.60 11.56 -5.95
CA ILE A 511 -30.83 10.90 -7.00
C ILE A 511 -30.31 9.59 -6.43
N THR A 512 -30.71 8.51 -7.09
CA THR A 512 -30.28 7.16 -6.73
C THR A 512 -29.31 6.64 -7.79
N PHE A 513 -28.11 6.29 -7.36
CA PHE A 513 -27.14 5.55 -8.16
C PHE A 513 -27.34 4.07 -7.86
N THR A 514 -27.76 3.32 -8.87
CA THR A 514 -27.92 1.88 -8.76
C THR A 514 -26.79 1.21 -9.50
N SER A 515 -26.01 0.38 -8.80
CA SER A 515 -24.97 -0.42 -9.45
C SER A 515 -25.61 -1.32 -10.51
N THR A 516 -24.95 -1.49 -11.65
CA THR A 516 -25.40 -2.41 -12.72
C THR A 516 -25.55 -3.85 -12.23
N ASP A 517 -24.84 -4.23 -11.16
CA ASP A 517 -24.89 -5.57 -10.58
C ASP A 517 -26.05 -5.74 -9.57
N HIS A 518 -26.87 -4.70 -9.35
CA HIS A 518 -28.01 -4.64 -8.40
C HIS A 518 -27.68 -4.99 -6.93
N THR A 519 -26.41 -5.18 -6.59
CA THR A 519 -25.95 -5.59 -5.25
C THR A 519 -25.80 -4.41 -4.28
N SER A 520 -25.63 -3.20 -4.81
CA SER A 520 -25.53 -1.96 -4.02
C SER A 520 -26.36 -0.84 -4.65
N PHE A 521 -27.15 -0.16 -3.82
CA PHE A 521 -27.86 1.06 -4.16
C PHE A 521 -27.42 2.16 -3.21
N THR A 522 -26.99 3.29 -3.77
CA THR A 522 -26.65 4.48 -2.98
C THR A 522 -27.60 5.60 -3.37
N SER A 523 -28.47 5.98 -2.43
CA SER A 523 -29.37 7.12 -2.58
C SER A 523 -28.71 8.36 -1.98
N TYR A 524 -28.53 9.40 -2.78
CA TYR A 524 -28.14 10.71 -2.28
C TYR A 524 -29.31 11.68 -2.47
N SER A 525 -29.73 12.32 -1.39
CA SER A 525 -30.69 13.43 -1.50
C SER A 525 -30.00 14.65 -2.13
N LEU A 526 -30.69 15.39 -3.01
CA LEU A 526 -30.14 16.62 -3.59
C LEU A 526 -29.73 17.64 -2.51
N SER A 527 -30.44 17.63 -1.37
CA SER A 527 -30.09 18.43 -0.18
C SER A 527 -28.64 18.24 0.28
N GLN A 528 -28.07 17.05 0.07
CA GLN A 528 -26.69 16.74 0.44
C GLN A 528 -25.67 17.49 -0.42
N PHE A 529 -26.02 17.86 -1.65
CA PHE A 529 -25.17 18.63 -2.57
C PHE A 529 -25.46 20.13 -2.52
N ARG A 530 -26.14 20.61 -1.47
CA ARG A 530 -26.40 22.04 -1.27
C ARG A 530 -25.08 22.80 -1.15
N GLY A 531 -24.82 23.69 -2.10
CA GLY A 531 -23.54 24.39 -2.26
C GLY A 531 -22.63 23.81 -3.36
N MET A 532 -23.07 22.75 -4.05
CA MET A 532 -22.40 22.14 -5.19
C MET A 532 -20.96 21.70 -4.90
N SER A 533 -20.73 21.16 -3.70
CA SER A 533 -19.45 20.61 -3.29
C SER A 533 -19.26 19.18 -3.78
N TYR A 534 -18.00 18.78 -3.95
CA TYR A 534 -17.62 17.41 -4.24
C TYR A 534 -17.87 16.50 -3.03
N LYS A 535 -18.33 15.29 -3.29
CA LYS A 535 -18.47 14.22 -2.30
C LYS A 535 -17.86 12.92 -2.80
N ALA A 536 -17.25 12.18 -1.87
CA ALA A 536 -16.74 10.85 -2.15
C ALA A 536 -17.89 9.89 -2.49
N VAL A 537 -17.71 9.13 -3.58
CA VAL A 537 -18.64 8.09 -4.04
C VAL A 537 -17.88 6.76 -4.12
N ILE A 538 -18.61 5.66 -4.12
CA ILE A 538 -18.03 4.32 -4.28
C ILE A 538 -17.67 4.10 -5.75
N VAL A 539 -16.59 3.34 -5.99
CA VAL A 539 -16.16 2.94 -7.34
C VAL A 539 -17.12 1.89 -7.87
N GLY A 540 -17.66 2.08 -9.07
CA GLY A 540 -18.70 1.21 -9.62
C GLY A 540 -19.17 1.68 -10.99
N ILE A 541 -20.01 0.85 -11.64
CA ILE A 541 -20.75 1.25 -12.84
C ILE A 541 -22.18 1.51 -12.40
N TYR A 542 -22.66 2.74 -12.63
CA TYR A 542 -23.94 3.19 -12.10
C TYR A 542 -24.91 3.59 -13.21
N ASN A 543 -26.16 3.18 -13.00
CA ASN A 543 -27.32 3.78 -13.62
C ASN A 543 -27.85 4.89 -12.72
N VAL A 544 -28.16 6.06 -13.29
CA VAL A 544 -28.63 7.23 -12.55
C VAL A 544 -30.16 7.31 -12.65
N PHE A 545 -30.80 7.43 -11.50
CA PHE A 545 -32.26 7.57 -11.38
C PHE A 545 -32.59 8.84 -10.61
N HIS A 546 -33.64 9.54 -11.06
CA HIS A 546 -34.20 10.70 -10.40
C HIS A 546 -35.62 10.38 -9.93
N ASN A 547 -35.89 10.41 -8.62
CA ASN A 547 -37.17 10.03 -8.02
C ASN A 547 -37.72 8.68 -8.55
N GLY A 548 -36.83 7.70 -8.74
CA GLY A 548 -37.16 6.35 -9.25
C GLY A 548 -37.28 6.23 -10.77
N LYS A 549 -37.19 7.32 -11.54
CA LYS A 549 -37.17 7.28 -13.00
C LYS A 549 -35.74 7.29 -13.52
N MET A 550 -35.39 6.34 -14.39
CA MET A 550 -34.07 6.28 -15.01
C MET A 550 -33.84 7.51 -15.90
N LEU A 551 -32.68 8.15 -15.74
CA LEU A 551 -32.27 9.27 -16.59
C LEU A 551 -31.69 8.73 -17.92
N PRO A 552 -31.86 9.46 -19.04
CA PRO A 552 -31.30 9.09 -20.33
C PRO A 552 -29.79 9.40 -20.41
N THR A 553 -29.01 8.92 -19.44
CA THR A 553 -27.54 8.99 -19.41
C THR A 553 -26.93 7.67 -19.87
N PRO A 554 -25.76 7.69 -20.55
CA PRO A 554 -24.93 6.49 -20.60
C PRO A 554 -24.57 6.02 -19.18
N THR A 555 -24.31 4.72 -19.02
CA THR A 555 -23.85 4.15 -17.74
C THR A 555 -22.60 4.90 -17.27
N MET A 556 -22.63 5.39 -16.03
CA MET A 556 -21.53 6.13 -15.46
C MET A 556 -20.50 5.16 -14.90
N ASP A 557 -19.36 5.03 -15.59
CA ASP A 557 -18.23 4.25 -15.06
C ASP A 557 -17.36 5.13 -14.16
N VAL A 558 -17.52 4.94 -12.85
CA VAL A 558 -16.84 5.71 -11.82
C VAL A 558 -15.55 4.98 -11.43
N ILE A 559 -14.40 5.55 -11.79
CA ILE A 559 -13.07 4.98 -11.55
C ILE A 559 -12.34 5.65 -10.37
N PRO A 560 -11.40 4.97 -9.68
CA PRO A 560 -10.71 5.53 -8.53
C PRO A 560 -9.94 6.83 -8.82
N GLY A 561 -9.90 7.75 -7.85
CA GLY A 561 -9.05 8.95 -7.88
C GLY A 561 -9.41 9.98 -8.97
N THR A 562 -10.68 10.02 -9.39
CA THR A 562 -11.20 10.94 -10.42
C THR A 562 -12.29 11.85 -9.88
N PHE A 563 -12.50 12.97 -10.57
CA PHE A 563 -13.55 13.94 -10.28
C PHE A 563 -14.61 13.87 -11.38
N TYR A 564 -15.87 13.73 -10.97
CA TYR A 564 -17.02 13.75 -11.86
C TYR A 564 -17.91 14.93 -11.50
N THR A 565 -18.42 15.61 -12.51
CA THR A 565 -19.47 16.61 -12.36
C THR A 565 -20.67 16.15 -13.19
N LEU A 566 -21.75 15.79 -12.53
CA LEU A 566 -23.03 15.48 -13.16
C LEU A 566 -23.86 16.76 -13.20
N THR A 567 -24.31 17.19 -14.37
CA THR A 567 -25.26 18.32 -14.46
C THR A 567 -26.66 17.80 -14.69
N LEU A 568 -27.63 18.34 -13.96
CA LEU A 568 -29.06 18.06 -14.11
C LEU A 568 -29.77 19.35 -14.50
N GLN A 569 -30.41 19.33 -15.66
CA GLN A 569 -31.08 20.50 -16.18
C GLN A 569 -32.40 20.15 -16.86
N ARG A 570 -33.41 21.01 -16.68
CA ARG A 570 -34.72 20.83 -17.33
C ARG A 570 -34.86 21.74 -18.56
N ASN A 571 -34.81 21.13 -19.75
CA ASN A 571 -34.99 21.80 -21.04
C ASN A 571 -36.42 21.55 -21.55
N GLY A 572 -37.34 22.46 -21.20
CA GLY A 572 -38.77 22.27 -21.45
C GLY A 572 -39.36 21.15 -20.59
N ASP A 573 -40.00 20.15 -21.21
CA ASP A 573 -40.52 18.95 -20.54
C ASP A 573 -39.48 17.82 -20.39
N LYS A 574 -38.30 18.00 -20.99
CA LYS A 574 -37.23 16.99 -21.00
C LYS A 574 -36.19 17.30 -19.93
N MET A 575 -35.77 16.25 -19.22
CA MET A 575 -34.62 16.31 -18.33
C MET A 575 -33.38 15.88 -19.11
N VAL A 576 -32.33 16.68 -19.04
CA VAL A 576 -31.07 16.46 -19.75
C VAL A 576 -29.94 16.44 -18.73
N THR A 577 -28.90 15.67 -19.05
CA THR A 577 -27.84 15.30 -18.13
C THR A 577 -26.49 15.27 -18.84
N LEU A 578 -25.49 15.93 -18.25
CA LEU A 578 -24.07 15.89 -18.64
C LEU A 578 -23.28 14.97 -17.72
#